data_AF-A0A9D8QWL9-F1
#
_entry.id   AF-A0A9D8QWL9-F1
#
_cell.length_a   1.000
_cell.length_b   1.000
_cell.length_c   1.000
_cell.angle_alpha   90.00
_cell.angle_beta   90.00
_cell.angle_gamma   90.00
#
_symmetry.space_group_name_H-M   'P 1'
#
loop_
_entity.id
_entity.type
_entity.pdbx_description
1 polymer ?
#
loop_
_entity_poly.entity_id
_entity_poly.type
_entity_poly.pdbx_seq_one_letter_code
_entity_poly.pdbx_strand_id
1 'polypeptide(L)'
;MDALDYAVSQQIERRNLSPADMLRYVTEADKLFKAGRKKLAPDGANSEPPRGKSAVKLAEVMHVSPRKVERLRKIAKDGSEATKQALGKGEISINKAYDTTVAECAAKGQNDEIVSDLSREEQFKLAQRLRLKNIPDNLVAALEKEVKFEKSHYPFLHYTDKQIASIKELLLSRIDSVLNQLA
;
A
#
# COMPACT_ATOMS: atom_id res chain seq x y z
N MET A 1 -3.49 -30.12 2.45
CA MET A 1 -4.33 -29.14 3.15
C MET A 1 -3.41 -28.04 3.64
N ASP A 2 -3.57 -26.81 3.15
CA ASP A 2 -2.73 -25.68 3.57
C ASP A 2 -2.98 -25.37 5.05
N ALA A 3 -1.93 -25.12 5.83
CA ALA A 3 -2.03 -24.88 7.27
C ALA A 3 -2.96 -23.71 7.63
N LEU A 4 -3.09 -22.75 6.71
CA LEU A 4 -3.98 -21.59 6.82
C LEU A 4 -5.46 -22.00 6.81
N ASP A 5 -5.85 -22.92 5.92
CA ASP A 5 -7.23 -23.39 5.79
C ASP A 5 -7.67 -24.19 7.02
N TYR A 6 -6.76 -25.00 7.57
CA TYR A 6 -6.98 -25.75 8.80
C TYR A 6 -7.15 -24.82 10.02
N ALA A 7 -6.36 -23.76 10.12
CA ALA A 7 -6.52 -22.79 11.21
C ALA A 7 -7.89 -22.10 11.18
N VAL A 8 -8.39 -21.77 9.98
CA VAL A 8 -9.71 -21.15 9.80
C VAL A 8 -10.84 -22.12 10.10
N SER A 9 -10.75 -23.39 9.66
CA SER A 9 -11.77 -24.39 9.98
C SER A 9 -11.94 -24.56 11.50
N GLN A 10 -10.85 -24.57 12.27
CA GLN A 10 -10.94 -24.62 13.74
C GLN A 10 -11.63 -23.40 14.36
N GLN A 11 -11.44 -22.20 13.82
CA GLN A 11 -12.13 -21.00 14.33
C GLN A 11 -13.62 -21.02 14.01
N ILE A 12 -13.99 -21.58 12.86
CA ILE A 12 -15.40 -21.76 12.47
C ILE A 12 -16.09 -22.76 13.37
N GLU A 13 -15.45 -23.90 13.64
CA GLU A 13 -15.95 -24.90 14.61
C GLU A 13 -16.20 -24.26 15.98
N ARG A 14 -15.32 -23.36 16.41
CA ARG A 14 -15.45 -22.57 17.65
C ARG A 14 -16.40 -21.37 17.52
N ARG A 15 -16.95 -21.11 16.34
CA ARG A 15 -17.79 -19.93 16.01
C ARG A 15 -17.14 -18.59 16.34
N ASN A 16 -15.81 -18.55 16.29
CA ASN A 16 -15.00 -17.40 16.68
C ASN A 16 -14.33 -16.72 15.48
N LEU A 17 -14.97 -16.76 14.31
CA LEU A 17 -14.45 -16.13 13.10
C LEU A 17 -14.94 -14.68 13.00
N SER A 18 -14.09 -13.72 13.34
CA SER A 18 -14.43 -12.30 13.25
C SER A 18 -14.31 -11.77 11.80
N PRO A 19 -14.97 -10.65 11.46
CA PRO A 19 -14.74 -9.96 10.19
C PRO A 19 -13.27 -9.60 9.92
N ALA A 20 -12.52 -9.32 11.00
CA ALA A 20 -11.09 -9.03 10.94
C ALA A 20 -10.28 -10.26 10.49
N ASP A 21 -10.61 -11.42 11.04
CA ASP A 21 -9.95 -12.68 10.72
C ASP A 21 -10.28 -13.11 9.28
N MET A 22 -11.52 -12.90 8.84
CA MET A 22 -11.90 -13.11 7.44
C MET A 22 -11.07 -12.23 6.50
N LEU A 23 -10.91 -10.94 6.83
CA LEU A 23 -10.09 -10.02 6.02
C LEU A 23 -8.63 -10.48 5.98
N ARG A 24 -8.06 -10.85 7.14
CA ARG A 24 -6.69 -11.36 7.24
C ARG A 24 -6.48 -12.62 6.43
N TYR A 25 -7.37 -13.61 6.58
CA TYR A 25 -7.30 -14.86 5.85
C TYR A 25 -7.30 -14.62 4.34
N VAL A 26 -8.22 -13.80 3.82
CA VAL A 26 -8.27 -13.45 2.39
C VAL A 26 -6.96 -12.80 1.92
N THR A 27 -6.39 -11.88 2.71
CA THR A 27 -5.12 -11.22 2.34
C THR A 27 -3.94 -12.17 2.32
N GLU A 28 -3.82 -13.06 3.31
CA GLU A 28 -2.71 -14.03 3.38
C GLU A 28 -2.84 -15.12 2.32
N ALA A 29 -4.06 -15.64 2.10
CA ALA A 29 -4.33 -16.58 1.02
C ALA A 29 -3.96 -15.98 -0.35
N ASP A 30 -4.38 -14.74 -0.64
CA ASP A 30 -4.05 -14.07 -1.89
C ASP A 30 -2.53 -13.80 -2.04
N LYS A 31 -1.79 -13.58 -0.94
CA LYS A 31 -0.31 -13.49 -0.97
C LYS A 31 0.32 -14.83 -1.32
N LEU A 32 -0.14 -15.93 -0.71
CA LEU A 32 0.36 -17.28 -1.00
C LEU A 32 0.09 -17.66 -2.46
N PHE A 33 -1.10 -17.35 -2.99
CA PHE A 33 -1.42 -17.56 -4.40
C PHE A 33 -0.52 -16.75 -5.35
N LYS A 34 -0.09 -15.54 -4.94
CA LYS A 34 0.88 -14.73 -5.72
C LYS A 34 2.30 -15.31 -5.68
N ALA A 35 2.74 -15.82 -4.53
CA ALA A 35 4.07 -16.39 -4.35
C ALA A 35 4.29 -17.69 -5.15
N GLY A 36 3.25 -18.52 -5.28
CA GLY A 36 3.28 -19.76 -6.06
C GLY A 36 3.19 -19.59 -7.58
N ARG A 37 2.94 -18.37 -8.08
CA ARG A 37 2.97 -18.10 -9.52
C ARG A 37 4.43 -18.11 -10.00
N LYS A 38 4.85 -19.22 -10.61
CA LYS A 38 6.03 -19.20 -11.49
C LYS A 38 5.83 -18.07 -12.51
N LYS A 39 6.78 -17.12 -12.59
CA LYS A 39 6.81 -16.17 -13.71
C LYS A 39 6.95 -17.00 -14.98
N LEU A 40 5.87 -17.10 -15.74
CA LEU A 40 5.87 -17.83 -17.01
C LEU A 40 6.71 -17.05 -18.03
N ALA A 41 7.36 -17.83 -18.91
CA ALA A 41 8.21 -17.39 -20.01
C ALA A 41 7.47 -16.38 -20.95
N PRO A 42 8.19 -15.60 -21.78
CA PRO A 42 7.67 -14.38 -22.41
C PRO A 42 6.57 -14.59 -23.46
N ASP A 43 6.27 -15.84 -23.84
CA ASP A 43 5.26 -16.16 -24.86
C ASP A 43 3.85 -16.31 -24.27
N GLY A 44 3.28 -15.16 -23.90
CA GLY A 44 1.98 -14.72 -24.42
C GLY A 44 0.68 -15.48 -24.15
N ALA A 45 0.64 -16.60 -23.43
CA ALA A 45 -0.62 -17.29 -23.11
C ALA A 45 -1.22 -16.81 -21.77
N ASN A 46 -1.69 -15.55 -21.74
CA ASN A 46 -2.43 -15.01 -20.59
C ASN A 46 -3.86 -15.56 -20.57
N SER A 47 -4.10 -16.66 -19.87
CA SER A 47 -5.41 -16.82 -19.24
C SER A 47 -5.37 -16.07 -17.91
N GLU A 48 -6.02 -14.91 -17.82
CA GLU A 48 -6.44 -14.40 -16.52
C GLU A 48 -7.10 -15.58 -15.77
N PRO A 49 -6.75 -15.81 -14.48
CA PRO A 49 -7.41 -16.86 -13.72
C PRO A 49 -8.90 -16.55 -13.78
N PRO A 50 -9.76 -17.54 -14.11
CA PRO A 50 -11.18 -17.29 -14.27
C PRO A 50 -11.71 -16.58 -13.03
N ARG A 51 -12.22 -15.36 -13.21
CA ARG A 51 -12.79 -14.56 -12.11
C ARG A 51 -13.79 -15.43 -11.36
N GLY A 52 -13.66 -15.48 -10.04
CA GLY A 52 -14.57 -16.24 -9.17
C GLY A 52 -14.04 -17.60 -8.70
N LYS A 53 -13.19 -18.32 -9.45
CA LYS A 53 -12.74 -19.67 -9.00
C LYS A 53 -11.98 -19.65 -7.68
N SER A 54 -11.15 -18.63 -7.44
CA SER A 54 -10.43 -18.48 -6.16
C SER A 54 -11.36 -18.00 -5.04
N ALA A 55 -12.33 -17.14 -5.34
CA ALA A 55 -13.27 -16.64 -4.35
C ALA A 55 -14.21 -17.75 -3.85
N VAL A 56 -14.65 -18.63 -4.74
CA VAL A 56 -15.48 -19.79 -4.40
C VAL A 56 -14.76 -20.72 -3.42
N LYS A 57 -13.49 -21.05 -3.68
CA LYS A 57 -12.69 -21.88 -2.77
C LYS A 57 -12.54 -21.26 -1.37
N LEU A 58 -12.19 -19.98 -1.30
CA LEU A 58 -12.07 -19.29 -0.01
C LEU A 58 -13.41 -19.17 0.71
N ALA A 59 -14.50 -19.03 -0.05
CA ALA A 59 -15.86 -18.97 0.48
C ALA A 59 -16.31 -20.30 1.08
N GLU A 60 -15.95 -21.42 0.44
CA GLU A 60 -16.17 -22.78 0.95
C GLU A 60 -15.46 -22.99 2.29
N VAL A 61 -14.17 -22.63 2.39
CA VAL A 61 -13.40 -22.76 3.64
C VAL A 61 -14.00 -21.92 4.77
N MET A 62 -14.44 -20.69 4.46
CA MET A 62 -15.02 -19.79 5.46
C MET A 62 -16.52 -20.01 5.74
N HIS A 63 -17.19 -20.91 5.02
CA HIS A 63 -18.65 -21.06 5.02
C HIS A 63 -19.41 -19.73 4.80
N VAL A 64 -18.95 -18.91 3.85
CA VAL A 64 -19.58 -17.64 3.48
C VAL A 64 -19.94 -17.61 1.99
N SER A 65 -20.65 -16.56 1.56
CA SER A 65 -20.92 -16.38 0.13
C SER A 65 -19.67 -15.89 -0.62
N PRO A 66 -19.44 -16.31 -1.88
CA PRO A 66 -18.35 -15.81 -2.71
C PRO A 66 -18.35 -14.28 -2.85
N ARG A 67 -19.54 -13.67 -2.88
CA ARG A 67 -19.72 -12.22 -2.92
C ARG A 67 -19.16 -11.52 -1.68
N LYS A 68 -19.25 -12.16 -0.50
CA LYS A 68 -18.67 -11.62 0.74
C LYS A 68 -17.15 -11.63 0.70
N VAL A 69 -16.54 -12.67 0.10
CA VAL A 69 -15.09 -12.74 -0.13
C VAL A 69 -14.62 -11.63 -1.08
N GLU A 70 -15.34 -11.41 -2.18
CA GLU A 70 -15.01 -10.32 -3.12
C GLU A 70 -15.11 -8.93 -2.48
N ARG A 71 -16.10 -8.72 -1.60
CA ARG A 71 -16.19 -7.47 -0.81
C ARG A 71 -14.96 -7.30 0.09
N LEU A 72 -14.54 -8.35 0.80
CA LEU A 72 -13.35 -8.34 1.64
C LEU A 72 -12.08 -8.04 0.83
N ARG A 73 -11.93 -8.61 -0.37
CA ARG A 73 -10.84 -8.29 -1.28
C ARG A 73 -10.82 -6.81 -1.68
N LYS A 74 -11.97 -6.25 -2.02
CA LYS A 74 -12.09 -4.82 -2.37
C LYS A 74 -11.68 -3.92 -1.20
N ILE A 75 -12.15 -4.22 0.01
CA ILE A 75 -11.77 -3.50 1.23
C ILE A 75 -10.26 -3.62 1.50
N ALA A 76 -9.69 -4.82 1.36
CA ALA A 76 -8.26 -5.04 1.58
C ALA A 76 -7.39 -4.24 0.59
N LYS A 77 -7.81 -4.18 -0.68
CA LYS A 77 -7.07 -3.51 -1.76
C LYS A 77 -7.18 -1.99 -1.71
N ASP A 78 -8.40 -1.47 -1.61
CA ASP A 78 -8.68 -0.06 -1.88
C ASP A 78 -9.22 0.71 -0.65
N GLY A 79 -9.55 0.02 0.45
CA GLY A 79 -10.12 0.63 1.65
C GLY A 79 -9.11 1.47 2.43
N SER A 80 -9.57 2.59 3.00
CA SER A 80 -8.77 3.41 3.91
C SER A 80 -8.34 2.63 5.16
N GLU A 81 -7.20 2.99 5.74
CA GLU A 81 -6.69 2.35 6.97
C GLU A 81 -7.67 2.52 8.15
N ALA A 82 -8.37 3.66 8.22
CA ALA A 82 -9.45 3.87 9.17
C ALA A 82 -10.59 2.84 9.01
N THR A 83 -11.01 2.57 7.77
CA THR A 83 -12.06 1.58 7.48
C THR A 83 -11.62 0.16 7.82
N LYS A 84 -10.36 -0.21 7.54
CA LYS A 84 -9.81 -1.53 7.92
C LYS A 84 -9.74 -1.70 9.44
N GLN A 85 -9.34 -0.66 10.17
CA GLN A 85 -9.28 -0.69 11.64
C GLN A 85 -10.67 -0.78 12.27
N ALA A 86 -11.62 0.02 11.81
CA ALA A 86 -13.01 -0.02 12.30
C ALA A 86 -13.66 -1.40 12.04
N LEU A 87 -13.40 -2.00 10.88
CA LEU A 87 -13.83 -3.37 10.57
C LEU A 87 -13.13 -4.39 11.48
N GLY A 88 -11.84 -4.18 11.77
CA GLY A 88 -11.04 -5.00 12.66
C GLY A 88 -11.55 -5.05 14.10
N LYS A 89 -12.02 -3.91 14.61
CA LYS A 89 -12.62 -3.78 15.95
C LYS A 89 -14.08 -4.26 16.03
N GLY A 90 -14.69 -4.58 14.89
CA GLY A 90 -16.12 -4.93 14.82
C GLY A 90 -17.07 -3.73 14.94
N GLU A 91 -16.57 -2.50 14.83
CA GLU A 91 -17.39 -1.28 14.91
C GLU A 91 -18.29 -1.10 13.67
N ILE A 92 -17.84 -1.60 12.52
CA ILE A 92 -18.60 -1.57 11.26
C ILE A 92 -18.70 -2.97 10.65
N SER A 93 -19.82 -3.23 9.96
CA SER A 93 -20.04 -4.47 9.23
C SER A 93 -19.26 -4.48 7.90
N ILE A 94 -19.03 -5.69 7.35
CA ILE A 94 -18.36 -5.86 6.05
C ILE A 94 -19.08 -5.10 4.92
N ASN A 95 -20.42 -5.04 4.95
CA ASN A 95 -21.18 -4.30 3.95
C ASN A 95 -20.94 -2.80 4.06
N LYS A 96 -21.00 -2.25 5.28
CA LYS A 96 -20.72 -0.83 5.53
C LYS A 96 -19.28 -0.46 5.17
N ALA A 97 -18.32 -1.33 5.50
CA ALA A 97 -16.92 -1.16 5.11
C ALA A 97 -16.72 -1.20 3.58
N TYR A 98 -17.49 -2.03 2.87
CA TYR A 98 -17.47 -2.07 1.41
C TYR A 98 -18.05 -0.80 0.80
N ASP A 99 -19.23 -0.37 1.24
CA ASP A 99 -19.91 0.81 0.69
C ASP A 99 -19.07 2.09 0.89
N THR A 100 -18.46 2.23 2.08
CA THR A 100 -17.50 3.31 2.37
C THR A 100 -16.27 3.26 1.46
N THR A 101 -15.67 2.08 1.28
CA THR A 101 -14.53 1.90 0.36
C THR A 101 -14.89 2.28 -1.08
N VAL A 102 -16.07 1.90 -1.55
CA VAL A 102 -16.55 2.23 -2.90
C VAL A 102 -16.78 3.74 -3.06
N ALA A 103 -17.40 4.38 -2.07
CA ALA A 103 -17.60 5.83 -2.06
C ALA A 103 -16.27 6.60 -2.05
N GLU A 104 -15.30 6.18 -1.23
CA GLU A 104 -13.95 6.77 -1.19
C GLU A 104 -13.23 6.59 -2.53
N CYS A 105 -13.37 5.42 -3.18
CA CYS A 105 -12.80 5.18 -4.50
C CYS A 105 -13.42 6.08 -5.58
N ALA A 106 -14.74 6.28 -5.55
CA ALA A 106 -15.43 7.18 -6.47
C ALA A 106 -14.99 8.64 -6.27
N ALA A 107 -14.83 9.10 -5.02
CA ALA A 107 -14.35 10.44 -4.71
C ALA A 107 -12.86 10.66 -5.10
N LYS A 108 -12.03 9.62 -5.01
CA LYS A 108 -10.64 9.66 -5.53
C LYS A 108 -10.61 9.77 -7.05
N GLY A 109 -11.44 8.98 -7.74
CA GLY A 109 -11.59 9.06 -9.20
C GLY A 109 -12.07 10.43 -9.67
N GLN A 110 -13.01 11.05 -8.94
CA GLN A 110 -13.46 12.42 -9.24
C GLN A 110 -12.37 13.47 -9.02
N ASN A 111 -11.48 13.31 -8.04
CA ASN A 111 -10.32 14.21 -7.91
C ASN A 111 -9.33 14.04 -9.06
N ASP A 112 -9.10 12.82 -9.54
CA ASP A 112 -8.26 12.57 -10.72
C ASP A 112 -8.91 13.09 -12.02
N GLU A 113 -10.24 13.00 -12.16
CA GLU A 113 -11.00 13.58 -13.28
C GLU A 113 -11.03 15.11 -13.24
N ILE A 114 -11.20 15.74 -12.06
CA ILE A 114 -11.11 17.20 -11.92
C ILE A 114 -9.74 17.69 -12.40
N VAL A 115 -8.64 16.98 -12.06
CA VAL A 115 -7.28 17.26 -12.55
C VAL A 115 -7.17 17.17 -14.08
N SER A 116 -7.96 16.31 -14.71
CA SER A 116 -7.96 16.11 -16.17
C SER A 116 -8.68 17.22 -16.96
N ASP A 117 -9.63 17.92 -16.35
CA ASP A 117 -10.38 19.04 -16.97
C ASP A 117 -9.74 20.43 -16.74
N LEU A 118 -8.68 20.53 -15.93
CA LEU A 118 -7.92 21.77 -15.74
C LEU A 118 -7.17 22.16 -17.02
N SER A 119 -7.13 23.46 -17.31
CA SER A 119 -6.33 24.00 -18.42
C SER A 119 -4.87 23.56 -18.27
N ARG A 120 -4.17 23.32 -19.38
CA ARG A 120 -2.75 22.91 -19.40
C ARG A 120 -1.87 23.80 -18.52
N GLU A 121 -2.19 25.08 -18.42
CA GLU A 121 -1.51 26.05 -17.55
C GLU A 121 -1.75 25.82 -16.06
N GLU A 122 -2.96 25.42 -15.69
CA GLU A 122 -3.33 25.15 -14.30
C GLU A 122 -2.77 23.81 -13.83
N GLN A 123 -2.75 22.80 -14.70
CA GLN A 123 -2.03 21.55 -14.47
C GLN A 123 -0.53 21.81 -14.25
N PHE A 124 0.08 22.69 -15.05
CA PHE A 124 1.47 23.08 -14.89
C PHE A 124 1.73 23.81 -13.57
N LYS A 125 0.90 24.80 -13.21
CA LYS A 125 0.99 25.53 -11.93
C LYS A 125 0.82 24.60 -10.73
N LEU A 126 -0.14 23.66 -10.79
CA LEU A 126 -0.36 22.67 -9.76
C LEU A 126 0.85 21.73 -9.61
N ALA A 127 1.36 21.21 -10.73
CA ALA A 127 2.56 20.38 -10.75
C ALA A 127 3.77 21.12 -10.17
N GLN A 128 3.98 22.38 -10.54
CA GLN A 128 5.06 23.22 -10.00
C GLN A 128 4.92 23.38 -8.48
N ARG A 129 3.71 23.68 -7.99
CA ARG A 129 3.43 23.81 -6.55
C ARG A 129 3.70 22.51 -5.78
N LEU A 130 3.30 21.37 -6.33
CA LEU A 130 3.53 20.06 -5.71
C LEU A 130 5.03 19.71 -5.70
N ARG A 131 5.73 19.98 -6.80
CA ARG A 131 7.17 19.72 -6.92
C ARG A 131 7.99 20.57 -5.98
N LEU A 132 7.65 21.85 -5.81
CA LEU A 132 8.31 22.75 -4.85
C LEU A 132 8.21 22.26 -3.40
N LYS A 133 7.14 21.53 -3.06
CA LYS A 133 6.97 20.92 -1.73
C LYS A 133 7.67 19.56 -1.62
N ASN A 134 7.45 18.69 -2.60
CA ASN A 134 7.89 17.30 -2.52
C ASN A 134 9.41 17.12 -2.71
N ILE A 135 10.06 17.97 -3.52
CA ILE A 135 11.50 17.83 -3.78
C ILE A 135 12.33 17.99 -2.48
N PRO A 136 12.15 19.06 -1.68
CA PRO A 136 12.82 19.19 -0.38
C PRO A 136 12.55 18.01 0.55
N ASP A 137 11.28 17.63 0.73
CA ASP A 137 10.90 16.56 1.66
C ASP A 137 11.55 15.21 1.29
N ASN A 138 11.61 14.89 -0.01
CA ASN A 138 12.26 13.67 -0.50
C ASN A 138 13.78 13.68 -0.25
N LEU A 139 14.44 14.83 -0.40
CA LEU A 139 15.87 14.98 -0.14
C LEU A 139 16.18 14.79 1.35
N VAL A 140 15.36 15.37 2.24
CA VAL A 140 15.49 15.17 3.68
C VAL A 140 15.30 13.69 4.04
N ALA A 141 14.26 13.04 3.49
CA ALA A 141 14.01 11.62 3.74
C ALA A 141 15.16 10.72 3.27
N ALA A 142 15.78 11.03 2.13
CA ALA A 142 16.95 10.32 1.65
C ALA A 142 18.16 10.50 2.59
N LEU A 143 18.41 11.72 3.06
CA LEU A 143 19.48 12.01 4.03
C LEU A 143 19.25 11.29 5.36
N GLU A 144 18.03 11.29 5.88
CA GLU A 144 17.70 10.55 7.11
C GLU A 144 17.97 9.06 6.98
N LYS A 145 17.69 8.48 5.79
CA LYS A 145 17.95 7.08 5.52
C LYS A 145 19.44 6.77 5.57
N GLU A 146 20.28 7.63 4.99
CA GLU A 146 21.74 7.47 5.05
C GLU A 146 22.28 7.62 6.46
N VAL A 147 21.81 8.63 7.21
CA VAL A 147 22.23 8.79 8.62
C VAL A 147 21.83 7.58 9.47
N LYS A 148 20.65 7.00 9.23
CA LYS A 148 20.22 5.75 9.89
C LYS A 148 21.09 4.57 9.49
N PHE A 149 21.41 4.44 8.20
CA PHE A 149 22.30 3.40 7.69
C PHE A 149 23.68 3.49 8.36
N GLU A 150 24.27 4.69 8.43
CA GLU A 150 25.58 4.92 9.00
C GLU A 150 25.65 4.58 10.49
N LYS A 151 24.63 4.97 11.26
CA LYS A 151 24.50 4.56 12.68
C LYS A 151 24.37 3.05 12.87
N SER A 152 23.71 2.35 11.93
CA SER A 152 23.52 0.90 12.01
C SER A 152 24.75 0.11 11.58
N HIS A 153 25.47 0.56 10.56
CA HIS A 153 26.64 -0.13 10.00
C HIS A 153 27.94 0.24 10.72
N TYR A 154 28.05 1.45 11.26
CA TYR A 154 29.22 1.97 11.96
C TYR A 154 28.85 2.55 13.34
N PRO A 155 28.42 1.71 14.30
CA PRO A 155 27.89 2.18 15.59
C PRO A 155 28.91 2.90 16.48
N PHE A 156 30.21 2.63 16.29
CA PHE A 156 31.30 3.23 17.06
C PHE A 156 31.89 4.50 16.42
N LEU A 157 31.42 4.85 15.22
CA LEU A 157 31.90 6.03 14.51
C LEU A 157 31.13 7.27 14.99
N HIS A 158 31.86 8.23 15.55
CA HIS A 158 31.30 9.49 16.02
C HIS A 158 31.96 10.65 15.30
N TYR A 159 31.13 11.52 14.75
CA TYR A 159 31.59 12.75 14.08
C TYR A 159 31.60 13.90 15.09
N THR A 160 32.68 14.68 15.05
CA THR A 160 32.78 15.93 15.82
C THR A 160 31.95 17.04 15.17
N ASP A 161 31.53 18.04 15.96
CA ASP A 161 30.73 19.16 15.44
C ASP A 161 31.41 19.89 14.28
N LYS A 162 32.75 20.00 14.29
CA LYS A 162 33.53 20.59 13.20
C LYS A 162 33.46 19.77 11.91
N GLN A 163 33.50 18.45 12.00
CA GLN A 163 33.36 17.57 10.83
C GLN A 163 31.95 17.62 10.26
N ILE A 164 30.93 17.65 11.12
CA ILE A 164 29.53 17.80 10.70
C ILE A 164 29.32 19.15 9.98
N ALA A 165 29.91 20.23 10.49
CA ALA A 165 29.86 21.54 9.84
C ALA A 165 30.50 21.51 8.45
N SER A 166 31.67 20.89 8.29
CA SER A 166 32.33 20.74 6.99
C SER A 166 31.51 19.90 6.00
N ILE A 167 30.92 18.79 6.45
CA ILE A 167 30.01 17.97 5.63
C ILE A 167 28.80 18.80 5.18
N LYS A 168 28.23 19.61 6.08
CA LYS A 168 27.09 20.48 5.76
C LYS A 168 27.43 21.49 4.67
N GLU A 169 28.57 22.17 4.77
CA GLU A 169 29.01 23.15 3.77
C GLU A 169 29.22 22.50 2.39
N LEU A 170 29.86 21.33 2.35
CA LEU A 170 30.04 20.56 1.11
C LEU A 170 28.70 20.15 0.50
N LEU A 171 27.75 19.65 1.31
CA LEU A 171 26.42 19.28 0.84
C LEU A 171 25.67 20.49 0.26
N LEU A 172 25.69 21.64 0.94
CA LEU A 172 25.03 22.86 0.46
C LEU A 172 25.60 23.30 -0.89
N SER A 173 26.93 23.39 -1.02
CA SER A 173 27.57 23.76 -2.29
C SER A 173 27.21 22.81 -3.44
N ARG A 174 27.09 21.50 -3.16
CA ARG A 174 26.73 20.50 -4.16
C ARG A 174 25.25 20.60 -4.54
N ILE A 175 24.37 20.81 -3.56
CA ILE A 175 22.94 21.01 -3.79
C ILE A 175 22.73 22.25 -4.67
N ASP A 176 23.39 23.37 -4.36
CA ASP A 176 23.29 24.60 -5.16
C ASP A 176 23.72 24.36 -6.60
N SER A 177 24.84 23.67 -6.81
CA SER A 177 25.31 23.29 -8.14
C SER A 177 24.31 22.44 -8.92
N VAL A 178 23.59 21.52 -8.26
CA VAL A 178 22.61 20.63 -8.90
C VAL A 178 21.30 21.37 -9.16
N LEU A 179 20.83 22.17 -8.20
CA LEU A 179 19.58 22.94 -8.35
C LEU A 179 19.70 24.02 -9.42
N ASN A 180 20.89 24.63 -9.59
CA ASN A 180 21.14 25.58 -10.67
C ASN A 180 21.02 24.96 -12.08
N GLN A 181 21.00 23.63 -12.21
CA GLN A 181 20.75 22.96 -13.51
C GLN A 181 19.26 22.94 -13.89
N LEU A 182 18.37 23.26 -12.94
CA LEU A 182 16.91 23.33 -13.16
C LEU A 182 16.45 24.72 -13.61
N ALA A 183 17.34 25.71 -13.57
CA ALA A 183 17.12 27.09 -14.03
C ALA A 183 17.55 27.24 -15.49
#